data_AF-A0A5D0MIU5-F1
#
_entry.id   AF-A0A5D0MIU5-F1
#
_cell.length_a   1.000
_cell.length_b   1.000
_cell.length_c   1.000
_cell.angle_alpha   90.00
_cell.angle_beta   90.00
_cell.angle_gamma   90.00
#
_symmetry.space_group_name_H-M   'P 1'
#
loop_
_entity.id
_entity.type
_entity.pdbx_description
1 polymer ?
#
loop_
_entity_poly.entity_id
_entity_poly.type
_entity_poly.pdbx_seq_one_letter_code
_entity_poly.pdbx_strand_id
1 'polypeptide(L)'
;MKKIFILAMSIILMFTAVNAENILTYENYMDKIKNNLPELDKYEVDVEKAKNSIYGAEGIDDFILDSSLNYIKEKGYQTYSDLRGVNFSTKITKKLRDYGTSVYSSLGYSRSEVEGEEKVVTSIQNGQPVYGSMDYSSDRYNPELEIGFIQPLLYNAKGILDRFSIENARINYEMEQIKRDINIRNVLNYYKKLYFEWIAKNMMLDMMKESLENVKQIRSLVEDKFQSGLVDRDDLERSKSRVINYRKQVLNYQMQLDTIEKELGVIIELDGYKPDYKKFDMFFNEACSLCQRENNVVPFEKTQNYEIIKKSLERLGLVKKISENKTLPKLNLVGNIALKTQENSFSDSMTEMNDIDYQFGISLNLPVENQQAKSEYIDSELSIERLNYELKETKNNYRSNLARILEHIKGKSQMMRYIDENISVLESEYETEREKYERARFELQFLLDTENNITDEKRNKIATKNDLIELYLDYMTLTK
;
A
#
# COMPACT_ATOMS: atom_id res chain seq x y z
N MET A 1 79.50 25.14 -40.02
CA MET A 1 78.26 24.76 -40.74
C MET A 1 77.20 24.37 -39.72
N LYS A 2 76.03 25.04 -39.77
CA LYS A 2 74.65 24.64 -39.36
C LYS A 2 74.46 23.66 -38.17
N LYS A 3 73.53 23.81 -37.23
CA LYS A 3 72.52 24.81 -36.81
C LYS A 3 71.77 24.16 -35.61
N ILE A 4 71.49 24.93 -34.55
CA ILE A 4 70.25 24.95 -33.70
C ILE A 4 69.99 23.74 -32.74
N PHE A 5 70.04 23.81 -31.40
CA PHE A 5 69.27 24.50 -30.31
C PHE A 5 67.88 23.92 -29.97
N ILE A 6 67.58 23.90 -28.65
CA ILE A 6 66.29 23.70 -27.90
C ILE A 6 66.11 22.26 -27.37
N LEU A 7 66.26 21.92 -26.07
CA LEU A 7 65.77 22.43 -24.78
C LEU A 7 64.30 22.07 -24.47
N ALA A 8 64.15 21.19 -23.46
CA ALA A 8 63.02 20.94 -22.56
C ALA A 8 61.60 21.34 -22.99
N MET A 9 60.70 20.35 -23.08
CA MET A 9 59.30 20.55 -22.70
C MET A 9 58.70 19.22 -22.22
N SER A 10 58.72 19.05 -20.90
CA SER A 10 57.83 18.17 -20.17
C SER A 10 56.39 18.62 -20.47
N ILE A 11 55.70 17.85 -21.31
CA ILE A 11 54.27 18.05 -21.55
C ILE A 11 53.53 17.55 -20.31
N ILE A 12 53.27 18.50 -19.41
CA ILE A 12 52.15 18.43 -18.47
C ILE A 12 50.90 18.41 -19.36
N LEU A 13 50.34 17.21 -19.55
CA LEU A 13 48.94 17.05 -19.95
C LEU A 13 48.08 17.49 -18.76
N MET A 14 47.90 18.80 -18.59
CA MET A 14 46.69 19.33 -17.97
C MET A 14 45.56 19.00 -18.95
N PHE A 15 44.94 17.84 -18.75
CA PHE A 15 43.54 17.72 -19.12
C PHE A 15 42.79 18.74 -18.26
N THR A 16 42.45 19.88 -18.88
CA THR A 16 41.23 20.58 -18.49
C THR A 16 40.10 19.58 -18.75
N ALA A 17 39.70 18.84 -17.72
CA ALA A 17 38.36 18.31 -17.66
C ALA A 17 37.43 19.53 -17.70
N VAL A 18 37.03 19.93 -18.92
CA VAL A 18 35.73 20.53 -19.10
C VAL A 18 34.79 19.49 -18.50
N ASN A 19 34.29 19.75 -17.29
CA ASN A 19 33.24 18.94 -16.69
C ASN A 19 32.14 18.87 -17.75
N ALA A 20 32.02 17.74 -18.45
CA ALA A 20 30.82 17.45 -19.21
C ALA A 20 29.73 17.42 -18.14
N GLU A 21 28.92 18.48 -18.07
CA GLU A 21 27.80 18.51 -17.16
C GLU A 21 26.94 17.29 -17.46
N ASN A 22 26.81 16.38 -16.49
CA ASN A 22 26.06 15.16 -16.69
C ASN A 22 24.57 15.54 -16.74
N ILE A 23 23.93 15.40 -17.89
CA ILE A 23 22.50 15.71 -18.02
C ILE A 23 21.69 14.47 -17.62
N LEU A 24 20.81 14.61 -16.63
CA LEU A 24 19.89 13.58 -16.20
C LEU A 24 18.56 13.74 -16.94
N THR A 25 18.24 12.82 -17.84
CA THR A 25 16.95 12.80 -18.53
C THR A 25 15.82 12.39 -17.59
N TYR A 26 14.58 12.78 -17.91
CA TYR A 26 13.40 12.40 -17.14
C TYR A 26 13.25 10.87 -17.00
N GLU A 27 13.47 10.13 -18.07
CA GLU A 27 13.38 8.66 -18.07
C GLU A 27 14.41 8.05 -17.11
N ASN A 28 15.68 8.49 -17.20
CA ASN A 28 16.75 8.00 -16.33
C ASN A 28 16.52 8.42 -14.86
N TYR A 29 16.04 9.64 -14.65
CA TYR A 29 15.60 10.11 -13.33
C TYR A 29 14.52 9.19 -12.75
N MET A 30 13.45 8.93 -13.50
CA MET A 30 12.34 8.10 -13.02
C MET A 30 12.76 6.65 -12.78
N ASP A 31 13.68 6.11 -13.59
CA ASP A 31 14.19 4.76 -13.40
C ASP A 31 15.09 4.66 -12.16
N LYS A 32 15.97 5.63 -11.94
CA LYS A 32 16.76 5.70 -10.69
C LYS A 32 15.85 5.81 -9.46
N ILE A 33 14.82 6.67 -9.51
CA ILE A 33 13.85 6.83 -8.43
C ILE A 33 13.12 5.50 -8.15
N LYS A 34 12.60 4.83 -9.17
CA LYS A 34 11.89 3.55 -8.99
C LYS A 34 12.77 2.46 -8.39
N ASN A 35 14.06 2.42 -8.75
CA ASN A 35 14.98 1.38 -8.28
C ASN A 35 15.49 1.63 -6.85
N ASN A 36 15.41 2.87 -6.35
CA ASN A 36 15.98 3.24 -5.05
C ASN A 36 14.91 3.61 -4.00
N LEU A 37 13.61 3.59 -4.35
CA LEU A 37 12.53 3.91 -3.41
C LEU A 37 12.06 2.66 -2.62
N PRO A 38 12.37 2.54 -1.33
CA PRO A 38 11.96 1.40 -0.52
C PRO A 38 10.44 1.30 -0.32
N GLU A 39 9.70 2.42 -0.47
CA GLU A 39 8.25 2.43 -0.40
C GLU A 39 7.61 1.57 -1.50
N LEU A 40 8.25 1.47 -2.68
CA LEU A 40 7.73 0.66 -3.79
C LEU A 40 7.82 -0.84 -3.46
N ASP A 41 8.97 -1.27 -2.93
CA ASP A 41 9.18 -2.65 -2.49
C ASP A 41 8.23 -3.02 -1.34
N LYS A 42 7.99 -2.09 -0.41
CA LYS A 42 7.02 -2.28 0.67
C LYS A 42 5.63 -2.63 0.14
N TYR A 43 5.16 -1.92 -0.90
CA TYR A 43 3.85 -2.22 -1.47
C TYR A 43 3.79 -3.57 -2.19
N GLU A 44 4.90 -4.05 -2.76
CA GLU A 44 4.96 -5.39 -3.33
C GLU A 44 4.94 -6.47 -2.23
N VAL A 45 5.66 -6.25 -1.13
CA VAL A 45 5.61 -7.14 0.05
C VAL A 45 4.18 -7.25 0.61
N ASP A 46 3.42 -6.15 0.65
CA ASP A 46 2.02 -6.18 1.10
C ASP A 46 1.13 -7.04 0.18
N VAL A 47 1.36 -6.99 -1.13
CA VAL A 47 0.70 -7.86 -2.12
C VAL A 47 1.12 -9.33 -1.92
N GLU A 48 2.40 -9.61 -1.70
CA GLU A 48 2.89 -10.97 -1.42
C GLU A 48 2.29 -11.54 -0.13
N LYS A 49 2.16 -10.75 0.93
CA LYS A 49 1.48 -11.16 2.17
C LYS A 49 0.01 -11.48 1.93
N ALA A 50 -0.68 -10.70 1.12
CA ALA A 50 -2.07 -10.99 0.75
C ALA A 50 -2.17 -12.28 -0.10
N LYS A 51 -1.22 -12.51 -1.02
CA LYS A 51 -1.11 -13.76 -1.78
C LYS A 51 -0.86 -14.96 -0.87
N ASN A 52 0.07 -14.85 0.07
CA ASN A 52 0.35 -15.90 1.05
C ASN A 52 -0.86 -16.19 1.96
N SER A 53 -1.71 -15.19 2.20
CA SER A 53 -2.97 -15.39 2.94
C SER A 53 -3.95 -16.30 2.19
N ILE A 54 -3.90 -16.34 0.84
CA ILE A 54 -4.67 -17.32 0.06
C ILE A 54 -4.15 -18.74 0.35
N TYR A 55 -2.84 -18.93 0.29
CA TYR A 55 -2.21 -20.22 0.62
C TYR A 55 -2.55 -20.67 2.05
N GLY A 56 -2.47 -19.76 3.03
CA GLY A 56 -2.88 -20.05 4.40
C GLY A 56 -4.38 -20.39 4.53
N ALA A 57 -5.24 -19.77 3.74
CA ALA A 57 -6.67 -20.08 3.72
C ALA A 57 -6.99 -21.45 3.08
N GLU A 58 -6.16 -21.92 2.15
CA GLU A 58 -6.27 -23.26 1.55
C GLU A 58 -5.99 -24.39 2.55
N GLY A 59 -5.37 -24.08 3.70
CA GLY A 59 -5.19 -25.04 4.80
C GLY A 59 -6.50 -25.59 5.38
N ILE A 60 -7.66 -25.02 5.04
CA ILE A 60 -8.97 -25.64 5.33
C ILE A 60 -9.12 -27.03 4.71
N ASP A 61 -8.39 -27.30 3.63
CA ASP A 61 -8.37 -28.60 2.95
C ASP A 61 -7.26 -29.51 3.49
N ASP A 62 -6.47 -29.13 4.49
CA ASP A 62 -5.41 -30.00 4.99
C ASP A 62 -5.97 -31.21 5.76
N PHE A 63 -5.15 -32.26 5.86
CA PHE A 63 -5.39 -33.32 6.83
C PHE A 63 -4.93 -32.84 8.20
N ILE A 64 -5.83 -32.90 9.18
CA ILE A 64 -5.53 -32.54 10.57
C ILE A 64 -5.34 -33.85 11.35
N LEU A 65 -4.16 -34.04 11.93
CA LEU A 65 -3.86 -35.16 12.83
C LEU A 65 -3.87 -34.68 14.28
N ASP A 66 -4.89 -35.06 15.02
CA ASP A 66 -5.02 -34.79 16.45
C ASP A 66 -4.60 -36.05 17.22
N SER A 67 -3.59 -35.97 18.09
CA SER A 67 -3.19 -37.10 18.93
C SER A 67 -3.16 -36.69 20.39
N SER A 68 -3.72 -37.53 21.26
CA SER A 68 -3.80 -37.28 22.70
C SER A 68 -3.36 -38.51 23.50
N LEU A 69 -2.66 -38.26 24.60
CA LEU A 69 -2.27 -39.27 25.58
C LEU A 69 -2.68 -38.74 26.96
N ASN A 70 -3.57 -39.46 27.62
CA ASN A 70 -4.12 -39.07 28.91
C ASN A 70 -3.88 -40.19 29.93
N TYR A 71 -3.35 -39.85 31.09
CA TYR A 71 -3.29 -40.75 32.25
C TYR A 71 -4.34 -40.32 33.26
N ILE A 72 -5.10 -41.29 33.78
CA ILE A 72 -6.17 -41.06 34.75
C ILE A 72 -5.85 -41.86 36.00
N LYS A 73 -6.06 -41.24 37.16
CA LYS A 73 -6.13 -41.91 38.46
C LYS A 73 -7.26 -41.31 39.27
N GLU A 74 -8.24 -42.13 39.63
CA GLU A 74 -9.47 -41.70 40.29
C GLU A 74 -9.83 -42.66 41.42
N LYS A 75 -10.34 -42.13 42.53
CA LYS A 75 -10.90 -42.95 43.61
C LYS A 75 -12.41 -43.03 43.45
N GLY A 76 -12.94 -44.24 43.33
CA GLY A 76 -14.38 -44.49 43.25
C GLY A 76 -15.05 -44.55 44.62
N TYR A 77 -16.37 -44.36 44.64
CA TYR A 77 -17.17 -44.32 45.89
C TYR A 77 -18.20 -45.45 46.01
N GLN A 78 -18.34 -46.34 45.01
CA GLN A 78 -19.34 -47.44 45.06
C GLN A 78 -18.86 -48.76 44.43
N THR A 79 -18.73 -48.82 43.11
CA THR A 79 -18.51 -50.08 42.39
C THR A 79 -17.04 -50.47 42.26
N TYR A 80 -16.14 -49.50 42.45
CA TYR A 80 -14.68 -49.65 42.45
C TYR A 80 -14.07 -48.67 43.47
N SER A 81 -12.90 -48.99 44.00
CA SER A 81 -12.13 -48.21 44.98
C SER A 81 -10.99 -47.41 44.36
N ASP A 82 -10.34 -47.91 43.31
CA ASP A 82 -9.29 -47.21 42.55
C ASP A 82 -9.47 -47.51 41.06
N LEU A 83 -9.37 -46.47 40.23
CA LEU A 83 -9.34 -46.56 38.78
C LEU A 83 -8.04 -45.91 38.32
N ARG A 84 -7.24 -46.64 37.58
CA ARG A 84 -6.05 -46.13 36.89
C ARG A 84 -6.17 -46.42 35.42
N GLY A 85 -5.68 -45.54 34.57
CA GLY A 85 -5.73 -45.82 33.15
C GLY A 85 -4.88 -44.92 32.30
N VAL A 86 -4.61 -45.40 31.09
CA VAL A 86 -3.95 -44.66 30.02
C VAL A 86 -4.86 -44.72 28.80
N ASN A 87 -5.19 -43.56 28.26
CA ASN A 87 -5.95 -43.42 27.04
C ASN A 87 -5.04 -42.76 25.99
N PHE A 88 -4.82 -43.45 24.90
CA PHE A 88 -4.24 -42.91 23.68
C PHE A 88 -5.34 -42.77 22.63
N SER A 89 -5.37 -41.64 21.94
CA SER A 89 -6.20 -41.50 20.74
C SER A 89 -5.44 -40.73 19.68
N THR A 90 -5.62 -41.13 18.44
CA THR A 90 -5.17 -40.38 17.27
C THR A 90 -6.29 -40.30 16.26
N LYS A 91 -6.54 -39.11 15.70
CA LYS A 91 -7.63 -38.84 14.78
C LYS A 91 -7.10 -38.05 13.61
N ILE A 92 -7.31 -38.56 12.41
CA ILE A 92 -7.09 -37.82 11.17
C ILE A 92 -8.43 -37.32 10.64
N THR A 93 -8.53 -36.01 10.39
CA THR A 93 -9.74 -35.36 9.87
C THR A 93 -9.43 -34.66 8.54
N LYS A 94 -10.34 -34.75 7.58
CA LYS A 94 -10.31 -34.02 6.32
C LYS A 94 -11.63 -33.31 6.09
N LYS A 95 -11.58 -32.03 5.73
CA LYS A 95 -12.77 -31.27 5.32
C LYS A 95 -12.95 -31.30 3.82
N LEU A 96 -14.18 -31.56 3.37
CA LEU A 96 -14.61 -31.44 1.98
C LEU A 96 -15.32 -30.09 1.83
N ARG A 97 -14.53 -29.03 1.65
CA ARG A 97 -15.00 -27.62 1.72
C ARG A 97 -16.20 -27.30 0.83
N ASP A 98 -16.37 -27.96 -0.32
CA ASP A 98 -17.47 -27.65 -1.24
C ASP A 98 -18.84 -28.08 -0.70
N TYR A 99 -18.84 -29.04 0.22
CA TYR A 99 -20.03 -29.62 0.84
C TYR A 99 -20.16 -29.24 2.32
N GLY A 100 -19.08 -28.78 2.94
CA GLY A 100 -18.97 -28.55 4.39
C GLY A 100 -18.79 -29.84 5.19
N THR A 101 -18.72 -30.99 4.51
CA THR A 101 -18.58 -32.31 5.13
C THR A 101 -17.21 -32.44 5.78
N SER A 102 -17.15 -33.02 6.97
CA SER A 102 -15.89 -33.50 7.55
C SER A 102 -15.92 -35.02 7.56
N VAL A 103 -14.84 -35.64 7.08
CA VAL A 103 -14.61 -37.10 7.20
C VAL A 103 -13.42 -37.32 8.11
N TYR A 104 -13.46 -38.37 8.91
CA TYR A 104 -12.38 -38.68 9.83
C TYR A 104 -12.17 -40.17 10.01
N SER A 105 -10.98 -40.52 10.45
CA SER A 105 -10.67 -41.83 11.01
C SER A 105 -9.92 -41.64 12.33
N SER A 106 -10.28 -42.43 13.34
CA SER A 106 -9.65 -42.40 14.65
C SER A 106 -9.19 -43.79 15.08
N LEU A 107 -8.02 -43.83 15.71
CA LEU A 107 -7.54 -44.98 16.46
C LEU A 107 -7.55 -44.60 17.95
N GLY A 108 -8.27 -45.36 18.75
CA GLY A 108 -8.28 -45.29 20.19
C GLY A 108 -7.58 -46.50 20.79
N TYR A 109 -6.91 -46.31 21.91
CA TYR A 109 -6.45 -47.39 22.77
C TYR A 109 -6.59 -46.93 24.21
N SER A 110 -7.38 -47.65 24.99
CA SER A 110 -7.50 -47.43 26.42
C SER A 110 -7.06 -48.66 27.18
N ARG A 111 -6.24 -48.47 28.20
CA ARG A 111 -6.03 -49.44 29.27
C ARG A 111 -6.59 -48.86 30.55
N SER A 112 -7.46 -49.60 31.22
CA SER A 112 -7.90 -49.26 32.58
C SER A 112 -7.71 -50.44 33.52
N GLU A 113 -7.26 -50.14 34.72
CA GLU A 113 -7.16 -51.06 35.85
C GLU A 113 -8.18 -50.59 36.89
N VAL A 114 -9.11 -51.46 37.23
CA VAL A 114 -10.18 -51.19 38.19
C VAL A 114 -10.04 -52.15 39.35
N GLU A 115 -9.89 -51.60 40.55
CA GLU A 115 -9.90 -52.36 41.81
C GLU A 115 -11.21 -52.06 42.56
N GLY A 116 -11.83 -53.04 43.20
CA GLY A 116 -13.03 -52.84 44.01
C GLY A 116 -13.43 -54.05 44.85
N GLU A 117 -14.53 -53.91 45.60
CA GLU A 117 -15.13 -54.99 46.38
C GLU A 117 -16.51 -55.36 45.80
N GLU A 118 -16.71 -56.65 45.46
CA GLU A 118 -17.99 -57.17 45.02
C GLU A 118 -18.68 -57.97 46.15
N LYS A 119 -20.01 -57.84 46.25
CA LYS A 119 -20.80 -58.66 47.18
C LYS A 119 -21.01 -60.06 46.59
N VAL A 120 -20.37 -61.05 47.18
CA VAL A 120 -20.51 -62.46 46.80
C VAL A 120 -21.27 -63.23 47.88
N VAL A 121 -22.06 -64.23 47.47
CA VAL A 121 -22.73 -65.14 48.41
C VAL A 121 -21.67 -66.08 48.98
N THR A 122 -21.35 -65.93 50.27
CA THR A 122 -20.33 -66.74 50.94
C THR A 122 -20.90 -68.00 51.58
N SER A 123 -22.17 -67.99 51.96
CA SER A 123 -22.88 -69.19 52.44
C SER A 123 -24.40 -69.04 52.31
N ILE A 124 -25.15 -70.14 52.42
CA ILE A 124 -26.60 -70.12 52.54
C ILE A 124 -26.96 -70.62 53.94
N GLN A 125 -27.52 -69.77 54.78
CA GLN A 125 -27.97 -70.11 56.12
C GLN A 125 -29.49 -69.96 56.20
N ASN A 126 -30.19 -71.00 56.68
CA ASN A 126 -31.66 -71.04 56.77
C ASN A 126 -32.40 -70.65 55.48
N GLY A 127 -31.87 -71.05 54.32
CA GLY A 127 -32.46 -70.75 53.01
C GLY A 127 -32.29 -69.30 52.53
N GLN A 128 -31.52 -68.49 53.24
CA GLN A 128 -31.17 -67.12 52.83
C GLN A 128 -29.69 -67.01 52.47
N PRO A 129 -29.33 -66.31 51.38
CA PRO A 129 -27.95 -66.05 51.03
C PRO A 129 -27.31 -65.10 52.05
N VAL A 130 -26.17 -65.51 52.61
CA VAL A 130 -25.27 -64.68 53.39
C VAL A 130 -24.23 -64.10 52.44
N TYR A 131 -24.14 -62.78 52.39
CA TYR A 131 -23.21 -62.06 51.52
C TYR A 131 -21.94 -61.70 52.29
N GLY A 132 -20.77 -61.94 51.68
CA GLY A 132 -19.49 -61.34 52.06
C GLY A 132 -18.98 -60.41 50.96
N SER A 133 -17.85 -59.74 51.20
CA SER A 133 -17.13 -58.99 50.17
C SER A 133 -15.96 -59.81 49.61
N MET A 134 -15.73 -59.70 48.32
CA MET A 134 -14.54 -60.22 47.64
C MET A 134 -13.89 -59.09 46.86
N ASP A 135 -12.60 -58.88 47.10
CA ASP A 135 -11.81 -57.94 46.30
C ASP A 135 -11.70 -58.45 44.86
N TYR A 136 -11.83 -57.55 43.90
CA TYR A 136 -11.54 -57.81 42.51
C TYR A 136 -10.58 -56.76 41.97
N SER A 137 -9.74 -57.18 41.02
CA SER A 137 -8.97 -56.30 40.16
C SER A 137 -9.19 -56.76 38.72
N SER A 138 -9.49 -55.82 37.83
CA SER A 138 -9.72 -56.07 36.41
C SER A 138 -8.92 -55.07 35.59
N ASP A 139 -7.93 -55.59 34.87
CA ASP A 139 -7.33 -54.90 33.73
C ASP A 139 -8.29 -55.01 32.53
N ARG A 140 -8.49 -53.92 31.81
CA ARG A 140 -9.27 -53.85 30.57
C ARG A 140 -8.50 -53.14 29.50
N TYR A 141 -8.46 -53.73 28.32
CA TYR A 141 -7.79 -53.24 27.13
C TYR A 141 -8.82 -53.04 26.03
N ASN A 142 -9.01 -51.79 25.60
CA ASN A 142 -10.01 -51.44 24.58
C ASN A 142 -9.34 -50.65 23.44
N PRO A 143 -8.79 -51.33 22.42
CA PRO A 143 -8.47 -50.71 21.16
C PRO A 143 -9.76 -50.43 20.36
N GLU A 144 -9.74 -49.34 19.60
CA GLU A 144 -10.85 -48.88 18.79
C GLU A 144 -10.31 -48.30 17.47
N LEU A 145 -10.94 -48.66 16.35
CA LEU A 145 -10.76 -48.02 15.05
C LEU A 145 -12.11 -47.50 14.59
N GLU A 146 -12.24 -46.20 14.41
CA GLU A 146 -13.46 -45.55 13.97
C GLU A 146 -13.24 -44.84 12.63
N ILE A 147 -14.25 -44.88 11.76
CA ILE A 147 -14.35 -44.05 10.56
C ILE A 147 -15.70 -43.37 10.59
N GLY A 148 -15.74 -42.06 10.36
CA GLY A 148 -16.98 -41.30 10.43
C GLY A 148 -17.02 -40.08 9.53
N PHE A 149 -18.22 -39.49 9.44
CA PHE A 149 -18.48 -38.27 8.72
C PHE A 149 -19.49 -37.38 9.46
N ILE A 150 -19.37 -36.07 9.22
CA ILE A 150 -20.27 -35.03 9.71
C ILE A 150 -20.65 -34.15 8.52
N GLN A 151 -21.92 -34.16 8.14
CA GLN A 151 -22.47 -33.36 7.04
C GLN A 151 -23.39 -32.26 7.60
N PRO A 152 -23.00 -30.97 7.50
CA PRO A 152 -23.90 -29.88 7.85
C PRO A 152 -25.05 -29.74 6.84
N LEU A 153 -26.26 -29.52 7.36
CA LEU A 153 -27.50 -29.40 6.59
C LEU A 153 -28.09 -27.98 6.61
N LEU A 154 -27.76 -27.15 7.61
CA LEU A 154 -28.23 -25.76 7.75
C LEU A 154 -27.06 -24.77 7.93
N TYR A 155 -26.57 -24.60 9.16
CA TYR A 155 -25.31 -23.90 9.41
C TYR A 155 -24.18 -24.57 8.62
N ASN A 156 -23.39 -23.78 7.89
CA ASN A 156 -22.35 -24.26 6.98
C ASN A 156 -22.81 -25.26 5.89
N ALA A 157 -24.11 -25.28 5.56
CA ALA A 157 -24.59 -26.09 4.46
C ALA A 157 -23.87 -25.72 3.16
N LYS A 158 -23.50 -26.73 2.36
CA LYS A 158 -22.70 -26.55 1.14
C LYS A 158 -21.37 -25.82 1.40
N GLY A 159 -20.83 -25.90 2.62
CA GLY A 159 -19.54 -25.31 3.00
C GLY A 159 -19.43 -23.80 2.80
N ILE A 160 -20.52 -23.06 3.00
CA ILE A 160 -20.53 -21.59 2.84
C ILE A 160 -19.47 -20.92 3.73
N LEU A 161 -19.32 -21.34 4.99
CA LEU A 161 -18.29 -20.79 5.88
C LEU A 161 -16.88 -21.26 5.49
N ASP A 162 -16.76 -22.46 4.93
CA ASP A 162 -15.47 -23.06 4.59
C ASP A 162 -14.85 -22.41 3.36
N ARG A 163 -15.67 -22.15 2.32
CA ARG A 163 -15.21 -21.44 1.12
C ARG A 163 -14.90 -19.97 1.38
N PHE A 164 -15.56 -19.36 2.37
CA PHE A 164 -15.42 -17.93 2.65
C PHE A 164 -13.98 -17.52 2.93
N SER A 165 -13.22 -18.30 3.68
CA SER A 165 -11.83 -17.93 4.03
C SER A 165 -10.98 -17.70 2.77
N ILE A 166 -11.11 -18.60 1.79
CA ILE A 166 -10.39 -18.54 0.52
C ILE A 166 -10.92 -17.42 -0.36
N GLU A 167 -12.24 -17.29 -0.52
CA GLU A 167 -12.85 -16.21 -1.31
C GLU A 167 -12.50 -14.83 -0.76
N ASN A 168 -12.57 -14.66 0.56
CA ASN A 168 -12.18 -13.42 1.23
C ASN A 168 -10.68 -13.12 1.07
N ALA A 169 -9.81 -14.14 1.17
CA ALA A 169 -8.37 -13.96 0.93
C ALA A 169 -8.07 -13.56 -0.52
N ARG A 170 -8.78 -14.14 -1.51
CA ARG A 170 -8.65 -13.79 -2.93
C ARG A 170 -9.09 -12.35 -3.21
N ILE A 171 -10.26 -11.93 -2.72
CA ILE A 171 -10.69 -10.54 -2.87
C ILE A 171 -9.70 -9.60 -2.18
N ASN A 172 -9.19 -9.96 -1.00
CA ASN A 172 -8.19 -9.15 -0.32
C ASN A 172 -6.89 -9.03 -1.14
N TYR A 173 -6.42 -10.09 -1.78
CA TYR A 173 -5.28 -10.04 -2.69
C TYR A 173 -5.51 -9.10 -3.87
N GLU A 174 -6.66 -9.19 -4.54
CA GLU A 174 -7.02 -8.27 -5.63
C GLU A 174 -7.08 -6.81 -5.15
N MET A 175 -7.63 -6.57 -3.95
CA MET A 175 -7.67 -5.26 -3.33
C MET A 175 -6.26 -4.71 -3.05
N GLU A 176 -5.34 -5.54 -2.54
CA GLU A 176 -3.96 -5.10 -2.30
C GLU A 176 -3.20 -4.81 -3.60
N GLN A 177 -3.48 -5.53 -4.69
CA GLN A 177 -2.93 -5.19 -6.01
C GLN A 177 -3.39 -3.79 -6.48
N ILE A 178 -4.69 -3.50 -6.35
CA ILE A 178 -5.23 -2.18 -6.71
C ILE A 178 -4.64 -1.09 -5.80
N LYS A 179 -4.52 -1.33 -4.49
CA LYS A 179 -3.92 -0.38 -3.54
C LYS A 179 -2.45 -0.12 -3.85
N ARG A 180 -1.67 -1.16 -4.17
CA ARG A 180 -0.27 -1.01 -4.62
C ARG A 180 -0.22 -0.07 -5.81
N ASP A 181 -1.02 -0.30 -6.84
CA ASP A 181 -1.01 0.52 -8.06
C ASP A 181 -1.42 1.97 -7.77
N ILE A 182 -2.40 2.22 -6.89
CA ILE A 182 -2.76 3.57 -6.42
C ILE A 182 -1.57 4.21 -5.69
N ASN A 183 -0.98 3.51 -4.73
CA ASN A 183 0.09 4.05 -3.89
C ASN A 183 1.36 4.33 -4.69
N ILE A 184 1.79 3.41 -5.56
CA ILE A 184 2.92 3.61 -6.49
C ILE A 184 2.67 4.85 -7.35
N ARG A 185 1.46 5.01 -7.90
CA ARG A 185 1.15 6.20 -8.71
C ARG A 185 1.24 7.49 -7.90
N ASN A 186 0.71 7.52 -6.67
CA ASN A 186 0.76 8.70 -5.80
C ASN A 186 2.20 9.06 -5.42
N VAL A 187 3.01 8.07 -5.02
CA VAL A 187 4.42 8.28 -4.68
C VAL A 187 5.21 8.75 -5.91
N LEU A 188 5.04 8.09 -7.06
CA LEU A 188 5.72 8.53 -8.28
C LEU A 188 5.23 9.90 -8.77
N ASN A 189 3.98 10.29 -8.52
CA ASN A 189 3.46 11.62 -8.85
C ASN A 189 4.24 12.70 -8.09
N TYR A 190 4.52 12.49 -6.81
CA TYR A 190 5.35 13.39 -6.01
C TYR A 190 6.73 13.62 -6.66
N TYR A 191 7.47 12.54 -6.96
CA TYR A 191 8.81 12.65 -7.55
C TYR A 191 8.79 13.23 -8.97
N LYS A 192 7.74 12.97 -9.76
CA LYS A 192 7.57 13.63 -11.06
C LYS A 192 7.47 15.15 -10.91
N LYS A 193 6.69 15.64 -9.95
CA LYS A 193 6.58 17.07 -9.68
C LYS A 193 7.91 17.64 -9.21
N LEU A 194 8.59 16.95 -8.29
CA LEU A 194 9.89 17.37 -7.78
C LEU A 194 10.95 17.50 -8.90
N TYR A 195 10.92 16.63 -9.91
CA TYR A 195 11.79 16.77 -11.10
C TYR A 195 11.49 18.02 -11.92
N PHE A 196 10.22 18.35 -12.18
CA PHE A 196 9.88 19.56 -12.92
C PHE A 196 10.11 20.83 -12.10
N GLU A 197 9.94 20.76 -10.78
CA GLU A 197 10.35 21.83 -9.88
C GLU A 197 11.87 22.04 -9.94
N TRP A 198 12.66 20.95 -9.94
CA TRP A 198 14.12 21.03 -10.12
C TRP A 198 14.51 21.72 -11.42
N ILE A 199 13.85 21.40 -12.54
CA ILE A 199 14.02 22.12 -13.82
C ILE A 199 13.67 23.60 -13.65
N ALA A 200 12.49 23.91 -13.10
CA ALA A 200 12.02 25.28 -12.95
C ALA A 200 12.96 26.13 -12.09
N LYS A 201 13.50 25.59 -10.99
CA LYS A 201 14.48 26.31 -10.15
C LYS A 201 15.81 26.53 -10.86
N ASN A 202 16.30 25.56 -11.64
CA ASN A 202 17.48 25.76 -12.48
C ASN A 202 17.26 26.88 -13.50
N MET A 203 16.14 26.86 -14.23
CA MET A 203 15.81 27.92 -15.19
C MET A 203 15.70 29.30 -14.53
N MET A 204 15.09 29.39 -13.35
CA MET A 204 14.99 30.64 -12.59
C MET A 204 16.37 31.13 -12.12
N LEU A 205 17.25 30.23 -11.68
CA LEU A 205 18.60 30.58 -11.28
C LEU A 205 19.42 31.12 -12.46
N ASP A 206 19.36 30.46 -13.61
CA ASP A 206 20.06 30.88 -14.83
C ASP A 206 19.57 32.25 -15.28
N MET A 207 18.25 32.47 -15.31
CA MET A 207 17.64 33.76 -15.60
C MET A 207 18.09 34.86 -14.62
N MET A 208 18.12 34.59 -13.31
CA MET A 208 18.56 35.59 -12.33
C MET A 208 20.06 35.91 -12.44
N LYS A 209 20.89 34.95 -12.87
CA LYS A 209 22.31 35.19 -13.18
C LYS A 209 22.46 36.08 -14.41
N GLU A 210 21.66 35.86 -15.45
CA GLU A 210 21.62 36.71 -16.64
C GLU A 210 21.19 38.15 -16.29
N SER A 211 20.08 38.33 -15.58
CA SER A 211 19.62 39.65 -15.13
C SER A 211 20.64 40.35 -14.22
N LEU A 212 21.36 39.59 -13.38
CA LEU A 212 22.47 40.15 -12.58
C LEU A 212 23.59 40.69 -13.48
N GLU A 213 23.91 40.01 -14.58
CA GLU A 213 24.92 40.47 -15.52
C GLU A 213 24.46 41.72 -16.28
N ASN A 214 23.21 41.74 -16.76
CA ASN A 214 22.61 42.92 -17.39
C ASN A 214 22.69 44.16 -16.48
N VAL A 215 22.31 44.01 -15.21
CA VAL A 215 22.35 45.14 -14.26
C VAL A 215 23.77 45.57 -13.92
N LYS A 216 24.77 44.68 -13.94
CA LYS A 216 26.17 45.10 -13.82
C LYS A 216 26.62 45.93 -15.01
N GLN A 217 26.19 45.59 -16.23
CA GLN A 217 26.48 46.38 -17.42
C GLN A 217 25.84 47.78 -17.34
N ILE A 218 24.57 47.85 -16.92
CA ILE A 218 23.89 49.14 -16.66
C ILE A 218 24.67 49.94 -15.61
N ARG A 219 25.09 49.31 -14.52
CA ARG A 219 25.91 49.98 -13.49
C ARG A 219 27.22 50.50 -14.05
N SER A 220 27.93 49.74 -14.89
CA SER A 220 29.17 50.20 -15.53
C SER A 220 28.94 51.46 -16.36
N LEU A 221 27.85 51.48 -17.14
CA LEU A 221 27.46 52.65 -17.92
C LEU A 221 27.15 53.87 -17.03
N VAL A 222 26.47 53.66 -15.91
CA VAL A 222 26.16 54.71 -14.92
C VAL A 222 27.44 55.22 -14.26
N GLU A 223 28.39 54.34 -13.94
CA GLU A 223 29.70 54.72 -13.38
C GLU A 223 30.49 55.62 -14.34
N ASP A 224 30.53 55.28 -15.63
CA ASP A 224 31.20 56.09 -16.66
C ASP A 224 30.53 57.47 -16.84
N LYS A 225 29.20 57.50 -16.84
CA LYS A 225 28.43 58.76 -16.90
C LYS A 225 28.63 59.61 -15.66
N PHE A 226 28.72 59.00 -14.47
CA PHE A 226 28.95 59.70 -13.21
C PHE A 226 30.35 60.32 -13.17
N GLN A 227 31.38 59.59 -13.61
CA GLN A 227 32.75 60.12 -13.74
C GLN A 227 32.83 61.28 -14.73
N SER A 228 31.98 61.27 -15.76
CA SER A 228 31.86 62.34 -16.75
C SER A 228 30.97 63.50 -16.29
N GLY A 229 30.39 63.44 -15.08
CA GLY A 229 29.48 64.46 -14.53
C GLY A 229 28.11 64.55 -15.22
N LEU A 230 27.68 63.49 -15.92
CA LEU A 230 26.43 63.44 -16.68
C LEU A 230 25.24 62.87 -15.90
N VAL A 231 25.48 62.27 -14.74
CA VAL A 231 24.45 61.74 -13.83
C VAL A 231 24.81 62.04 -12.38
N ASP A 232 23.81 62.06 -11.50
CA ASP A 232 23.97 62.34 -10.08
C ASP A 232 24.42 61.10 -9.28
N ARG A 233 24.88 61.33 -8.05
CA ARG A 233 25.27 60.25 -7.13
C ARG A 233 24.10 59.30 -6.83
N ASP A 234 22.88 59.80 -6.83
CA ASP A 234 21.68 59.00 -6.55
C ASP A 234 21.49 57.89 -7.60
N ASP A 235 21.76 58.17 -8.87
CA ASP A 235 21.70 57.17 -9.95
C ASP A 235 22.75 56.07 -9.75
N LEU A 236 23.97 56.47 -9.35
CA LEU A 236 25.02 55.52 -9.02
C LEU A 236 24.62 54.62 -7.84
N GLU A 237 24.07 55.17 -6.76
CA GLU A 237 23.63 54.38 -5.61
C GLU A 237 22.42 53.48 -5.94
N ARG A 238 21.48 53.93 -6.78
CA ARG A 238 20.37 53.11 -7.29
C ARG A 238 20.87 51.90 -8.09
N SER A 239 21.81 52.12 -9.00
CA SER A 239 22.39 51.01 -9.79
C SER A 239 23.12 49.99 -8.90
N LYS A 240 23.87 50.45 -7.88
CA LYS A 240 24.51 49.57 -6.88
C LYS A 240 23.49 48.77 -6.09
N SER A 241 22.42 49.42 -5.60
CA SER A 241 21.33 48.77 -4.88
C SER A 241 20.68 47.68 -5.72
N ARG A 242 20.46 47.93 -7.02
CA ARG A 242 19.90 46.93 -7.94
C ARG A 242 20.82 45.72 -8.12
N VAL A 243 22.14 45.90 -8.27
CA VAL A 243 23.10 44.79 -8.30
C VAL A 243 23.03 43.95 -7.02
N ILE A 244 22.92 44.58 -5.85
CA ILE A 244 22.80 43.88 -4.56
C ILE A 244 21.51 43.06 -4.51
N ASN A 245 20.39 43.61 -4.98
CA ASN A 245 19.10 42.90 -5.01
C ASN A 245 19.15 41.65 -5.90
N TYR A 246 19.73 41.74 -7.11
CA TYR A 246 19.88 40.57 -7.97
C TYR A 246 20.84 39.52 -7.39
N ARG A 247 21.93 39.94 -6.71
CA ARG A 247 22.78 38.99 -5.97
C ARG A 247 22.00 38.23 -4.89
N LYS A 248 21.13 38.92 -4.15
CA LYS A 248 20.25 38.28 -3.16
C LYS A 248 19.29 37.29 -3.82
N GLN A 249 18.71 37.63 -4.97
CA GLN A 249 17.81 36.73 -5.70
C GLN A 249 18.55 35.47 -6.21
N VAL A 250 19.74 35.63 -6.79
CA VAL A 250 20.59 34.50 -7.20
C VAL A 250 20.87 33.57 -6.02
N LEU A 251 21.27 34.13 -4.87
CA LEU A 251 21.53 33.34 -3.66
C LEU A 251 20.27 32.59 -3.19
N ASN A 252 19.10 33.25 -3.21
CA ASN A 252 17.84 32.63 -2.81
C ASN A 252 17.46 31.45 -3.71
N TYR A 253 17.62 31.58 -5.03
CA TYR A 253 17.34 30.48 -5.96
C TYR A 253 18.38 29.35 -5.86
N GLN A 254 19.64 29.69 -5.60
CA GLN A 254 20.66 28.68 -5.30
C GLN A 254 20.27 27.87 -4.05
N MET A 255 19.85 28.53 -2.97
CA MET A 255 19.40 27.84 -1.76
C MET A 255 18.19 26.92 -1.98
N GLN A 256 17.22 27.35 -2.80
CA GLN A 256 16.07 26.52 -3.16
C GLN A 256 16.49 25.31 -4.00
N LEU A 257 17.39 25.52 -4.96
CA LEU A 257 17.94 24.46 -5.79
C LEU A 257 18.72 23.43 -4.93
N ASP A 258 19.61 23.91 -4.06
CA ASP A 258 20.37 23.07 -3.13
C ASP A 258 19.46 22.24 -2.21
N THR A 259 18.28 22.77 -1.86
CA THR A 259 17.29 22.08 -1.03
C THR A 259 16.66 20.91 -1.79
N ILE A 260 16.22 21.14 -3.04
CA ILE A 260 15.67 20.09 -3.91
C ILE A 260 16.73 19.01 -4.19
N GLU A 261 17.96 19.42 -4.47
CA GLU A 261 19.06 18.49 -4.75
C GLU A 261 19.42 17.65 -3.53
N LYS A 262 19.40 18.22 -2.32
CA LYS A 262 19.57 17.46 -1.07
C LYS A 262 18.44 16.47 -0.83
N GLU A 263 17.20 16.87 -1.10
CA GLU A 263 16.04 15.98 -0.95
C GLU A 263 16.14 14.79 -1.91
N LEU A 264 16.43 15.05 -3.19
CA LEU A 264 16.66 14.02 -4.19
C LEU A 264 17.91 13.17 -3.88
N GLY A 265 18.94 13.79 -3.31
CA GLY A 265 20.19 13.16 -2.88
C GLY A 265 20.04 12.06 -1.84
N VAL A 266 18.91 12.03 -1.12
CA VAL A 266 18.57 10.93 -0.19
C VAL A 266 18.27 9.63 -0.94
N ILE A 267 17.80 9.72 -2.20
CA ILE A 267 17.28 8.59 -2.97
C ILE A 267 18.19 8.27 -4.15
N ILE A 268 18.74 9.28 -4.81
CA ILE A 268 19.57 9.12 -6.00
C ILE A 268 20.84 9.97 -5.87
N GLU A 269 21.97 9.44 -6.33
CA GLU A 269 23.21 10.21 -6.40
C GLU A 269 23.10 11.27 -7.52
N LEU A 270 23.13 12.55 -7.11
CA LEU A 270 22.97 13.71 -7.97
C LEU A 270 24.28 14.47 -8.27
N ASP A 271 25.40 14.04 -7.71
CA ASP A 271 26.66 14.78 -7.81
C ASP A 271 27.06 15.06 -9.27
N GLY A 272 27.08 16.35 -9.62
CA GLY A 272 27.43 16.84 -10.96
C GLY A 272 26.34 16.67 -12.03
N TYR A 273 25.11 16.28 -11.65
CA TYR A 273 23.99 16.19 -12.56
C TYR A 273 23.18 17.50 -12.66
N LYS A 274 22.69 17.81 -13.87
CA LYS A 274 21.64 18.82 -14.11
C LYS A 274 20.44 18.17 -14.80
N PRO A 275 19.21 18.67 -14.62
CA PRO A 275 18.06 18.07 -15.26
C PRO A 275 18.00 18.40 -16.76
N ASP A 276 17.48 17.47 -17.55
CA ASP A 276 17.17 17.72 -18.96
C ASP A 276 15.88 18.54 -19.10
N TYR A 277 15.97 19.70 -19.74
CA TYR A 277 14.84 20.60 -19.97
C TYR A 277 13.89 20.12 -21.07
N LYS A 278 14.28 19.15 -21.92
CA LYS A 278 13.49 18.72 -23.10
C LYS A 278 12.05 18.33 -22.79
N LYS A 279 11.82 17.70 -21.63
CA LYS A 279 10.48 17.23 -21.23
C LYS A 279 9.60 18.34 -20.65
N PHE A 280 10.20 19.46 -20.21
CA PHE A 280 9.47 20.55 -19.58
C PHE A 280 8.41 21.13 -20.54
N ASP A 281 8.82 21.55 -21.74
CA ASP A 281 7.89 22.11 -22.72
C ASP A 281 6.90 21.06 -23.27
N MET A 282 7.31 19.79 -23.35
CA MET A 282 6.43 18.70 -23.78
C MET A 282 5.24 18.53 -22.80
N PHE A 283 5.52 18.38 -21.50
CA PHE A 283 4.48 18.25 -20.48
C PHE A 283 3.63 19.51 -20.36
N PHE A 284 4.23 20.70 -20.50
CA PHE A 284 3.50 21.96 -20.53
C PHE A 284 2.50 22.00 -21.70
N ASN A 285 2.92 21.63 -22.91
CA ASN A 285 2.04 21.60 -24.08
C ASN A 285 0.91 20.57 -23.92
N GLU A 286 1.20 19.40 -23.34
CA GLU A 286 0.18 18.40 -23.01
C GLU A 286 -0.85 18.95 -22.01
N ALA A 287 -0.39 19.66 -20.97
CA ALA A 287 -1.26 20.33 -20.00
C ALA A 287 -2.20 21.33 -20.68
N CYS A 288 -1.67 22.21 -21.53
CA CYS A 288 -2.50 23.18 -22.27
C CYS A 288 -3.45 22.52 -23.27
N SER A 289 -3.07 21.37 -23.85
CA SER A 289 -3.93 20.63 -24.79
C SER A 289 -5.18 20.06 -24.11
N LEU A 290 -5.16 19.82 -22.80
CA LEU A 290 -6.35 19.38 -22.08
C LEU A 290 -7.47 20.39 -22.25
N CYS A 291 -7.24 21.68 -22.06
CA CYS A 291 -8.27 22.72 -22.20
C CYS A 291 -8.98 22.74 -23.57
N GLN A 292 -8.38 22.17 -24.61
CA GLN A 292 -8.91 22.18 -25.98
C GLN A 292 -9.79 20.97 -26.30
N ARG A 293 -9.77 19.92 -25.46
CA ARG A 293 -10.55 18.71 -25.67
C ARG A 293 -11.97 18.87 -25.11
N GLU A 294 -12.98 18.53 -25.92
CA GLU A 294 -14.40 18.66 -25.54
C GLU A 294 -14.86 17.72 -24.41
N ASN A 295 -14.05 16.73 -23.99
CA ASN A 295 -14.49 15.71 -23.03
C ASN A 295 -13.37 15.19 -22.09
N ASN A 296 -12.82 16.08 -21.26
CA ASN A 296 -11.76 15.71 -20.29
C ASN A 296 -12.27 15.11 -18.98
N VAL A 297 -13.59 15.00 -18.82
CA VAL A 297 -14.20 14.48 -17.61
C VAL A 297 -14.19 12.96 -17.67
N VAL A 298 -13.31 12.34 -16.90
CA VAL A 298 -13.29 10.89 -16.74
C VAL A 298 -14.34 10.49 -15.69
N PRO A 299 -15.27 9.56 -16.00
CA PRO A 299 -16.22 9.06 -15.01
C PRO A 299 -15.51 8.41 -13.83
N PHE A 300 -16.02 8.63 -12.61
CA PHE A 300 -15.45 8.06 -11.38
C PHE A 300 -15.39 6.53 -11.44
N GLU A 301 -16.38 5.92 -12.09
CA GLU A 301 -16.52 4.47 -12.27
C GLU A 301 -15.38 3.84 -13.09
N LYS A 302 -14.55 4.65 -13.76
CA LYS A 302 -13.36 4.19 -14.50
C LYS A 302 -12.06 4.30 -13.70
N THR A 303 -12.11 4.78 -12.46
CA THR A 303 -10.92 5.02 -11.63
C THR A 303 -10.60 3.81 -10.75
N GLN A 304 -9.32 3.63 -10.40
CA GLN A 304 -8.93 2.59 -9.43
C GLN A 304 -9.56 2.80 -8.05
N ASN A 305 -9.84 4.05 -7.65
CA ASN A 305 -10.53 4.37 -6.39
C ASN A 305 -11.97 3.85 -6.35
N TYR A 306 -12.65 3.78 -7.51
CA TYR A 306 -13.95 3.14 -7.58
C TYR A 306 -13.83 1.61 -7.46
N GLU A 307 -12.88 1.01 -8.19
CA GLU A 307 -12.69 -0.45 -8.17
C GLU A 307 -12.33 -0.96 -6.77
N ILE A 308 -11.52 -0.24 -5.98
CA ILE A 308 -11.22 -0.64 -4.59
C ILE A 308 -12.46 -0.61 -3.68
N ILE A 309 -13.33 0.40 -3.81
CA ILE A 309 -14.58 0.47 -3.05
C ILE A 309 -15.55 -0.64 -3.49
N LYS A 310 -15.62 -0.90 -4.80
CA LYS A 310 -16.43 -1.98 -5.36
C LYS A 310 -16.00 -3.36 -4.86
N LYS A 311 -14.68 -3.64 -4.82
CA LYS A 311 -14.13 -4.86 -4.22
C LYS A 311 -14.38 -4.93 -2.70
N SER A 312 -14.34 -3.80 -2.01
CA SER A 312 -14.71 -3.74 -0.59
C SER A 312 -16.19 -4.08 -0.37
N LEU A 313 -17.09 -3.60 -1.24
CA LEU A 313 -18.52 -3.95 -1.22
C LEU A 313 -18.74 -5.45 -1.51
N GLU A 314 -18.01 -6.01 -2.48
CA GLU A 314 -18.03 -7.45 -2.79
C GLU A 314 -17.65 -8.28 -1.55
N ARG A 315 -16.55 -7.91 -0.89
CA ARG A 315 -16.08 -8.55 0.34
C ARG A 315 -17.10 -8.45 1.48
N LEU A 316 -17.66 -7.26 1.72
CA LEU A 316 -18.69 -7.09 2.75
C LEU A 316 -19.98 -7.87 2.43
N GLY A 317 -20.32 -8.02 1.14
CA GLY A 317 -21.39 -8.90 0.70
C GLY A 317 -21.17 -10.36 1.08
N LEU A 318 -19.93 -10.86 1.01
CA LEU A 318 -19.58 -12.18 1.53
C LEU A 318 -19.70 -12.24 3.04
N VAL A 319 -19.17 -11.24 3.76
CA VAL A 319 -19.28 -11.16 5.23
C VAL A 319 -20.75 -11.19 5.68
N LYS A 320 -21.64 -10.47 4.99
CA LYS A 320 -23.09 -10.50 5.25
C LYS A 320 -23.68 -11.90 5.10
N LYS A 321 -23.34 -12.62 4.02
CA LYS A 321 -23.82 -14.01 3.83
C LYS A 321 -23.34 -14.93 4.95
N ILE A 322 -22.13 -14.71 5.47
CA ILE A 322 -21.58 -15.49 6.58
C ILE A 322 -22.25 -15.16 7.91
N SER A 323 -22.42 -13.88 8.23
CA SER A 323 -23.12 -13.47 9.44
C SER A 323 -24.56 -13.94 9.44
N GLU A 324 -25.25 -13.89 8.29
CA GLU A 324 -26.58 -14.49 8.11
C GLU A 324 -26.55 -16.00 8.37
N ASN A 325 -25.62 -16.75 7.76
CA ASN A 325 -25.52 -18.19 7.96
C ASN A 325 -25.24 -18.57 9.43
N LYS A 326 -24.48 -17.75 10.16
CA LYS A 326 -24.23 -17.95 11.60
C LYS A 326 -25.48 -17.82 12.47
N THR A 327 -26.54 -17.19 11.97
CA THR A 327 -27.82 -17.10 12.70
C THR A 327 -28.59 -18.43 12.67
N LEU A 328 -28.26 -19.34 11.74
CA LEU A 328 -28.95 -20.60 11.55
C LEU A 328 -28.55 -21.66 12.61
N PRO A 329 -29.47 -22.57 12.97
CA PRO A 329 -29.16 -23.72 13.82
C PRO A 329 -28.13 -24.66 13.17
N LYS A 330 -27.32 -25.32 13.99
CA LYS A 330 -26.42 -26.39 13.51
C LYS A 330 -27.19 -27.70 13.47
N LEU A 331 -27.67 -28.06 12.27
CA LEU A 331 -28.26 -29.36 11.99
C LEU A 331 -27.25 -30.17 11.18
N ASN A 332 -26.77 -31.28 11.74
CA ASN A 332 -25.77 -32.14 11.11
C ASN A 332 -26.30 -33.56 10.96
N LEU A 333 -26.06 -34.19 9.80
CA LEU A 333 -26.12 -35.63 9.64
C LEU A 333 -24.76 -36.21 10.07
N VAL A 334 -24.78 -37.14 11.02
CA VAL A 334 -23.58 -37.77 11.57
C VAL A 334 -23.68 -39.27 11.35
N GLY A 335 -22.59 -39.88 10.91
CA GLY A 335 -22.50 -41.33 10.81
C GLY A 335 -21.08 -41.81 11.05
N ASN A 336 -20.94 -42.92 11.77
CA ASN A 336 -19.67 -43.56 12.04
C ASN A 336 -19.82 -45.08 12.17
N ILE A 337 -18.72 -45.77 11.88
CA ILE A 337 -18.56 -47.21 12.08
C ILE A 337 -17.28 -47.37 12.90
N ALA A 338 -17.37 -48.12 14.00
CA ALA A 338 -16.27 -48.40 14.90
C ALA A 338 -16.05 -49.90 15.02
N LEU A 339 -14.79 -50.32 14.89
CA LEU A 339 -14.32 -51.66 15.22
C LEU A 339 -13.61 -51.58 16.57
N LYS A 340 -14.10 -52.31 17.56
CA LYS A 340 -13.56 -52.27 18.91
C LYS A 340 -13.53 -53.65 19.53
N THR A 341 -12.96 -53.74 20.72
CA THR A 341 -13.07 -54.89 21.60
C THR A 341 -12.79 -54.44 23.04
N GLN A 342 -13.10 -55.29 24.00
CA GLN A 342 -12.75 -55.09 25.40
C GLN A 342 -12.30 -56.44 25.96
N GLU A 343 -11.00 -56.57 26.22
CA GLU A 343 -10.43 -57.80 26.76
C GLU A 343 -9.60 -57.57 28.02
N ASN A 344 -9.41 -58.64 28.80
CA ASN A 344 -8.60 -58.60 30.02
C ASN A 344 -7.09 -58.72 29.75
N SER A 345 -6.70 -58.99 28.51
CA SER A 345 -5.30 -59.07 28.10
C SER A 345 -5.04 -58.22 26.85
N PHE A 346 -3.84 -57.64 26.78
CA PHE A 346 -3.43 -56.84 25.64
C PHE A 346 -3.40 -57.66 24.33
N SER A 347 -2.88 -58.88 24.40
CA SER A 347 -2.76 -59.76 23.22
C SER A 347 -4.14 -60.05 22.63
N ASP A 348 -5.07 -60.46 23.48
CA ASP A 348 -6.43 -60.83 23.05
C ASP A 348 -7.16 -59.61 22.51
N SER A 349 -7.00 -58.44 23.15
CA SER A 349 -7.59 -57.18 22.68
C SER A 349 -7.12 -56.77 21.28
N MET A 350 -5.92 -57.16 20.86
CA MET A 350 -5.40 -56.81 19.54
C MET A 350 -5.76 -57.86 18.47
N THR A 351 -5.99 -59.11 18.87
CA THR A 351 -6.36 -60.20 17.95
C THR A 351 -7.87 -60.37 17.78
N GLU A 352 -8.67 -59.94 18.75
CA GLU A 352 -10.12 -60.16 18.81
C GLU A 352 -10.93 -58.87 18.58
N MET A 353 -10.41 -57.93 17.77
CA MET A 353 -11.14 -56.74 17.32
C MET A 353 -12.27 -57.12 16.35
N ASN A 354 -13.37 -57.68 16.88
CA ASN A 354 -14.50 -58.19 16.10
C ASN A 354 -15.82 -57.47 16.40
N ASP A 355 -15.87 -56.61 17.42
CA ASP A 355 -17.09 -55.89 17.77
C ASP A 355 -17.26 -54.70 16.82
N ILE A 356 -18.29 -54.76 15.97
CA ILE A 356 -18.62 -53.69 15.03
C ILE A 356 -19.80 -52.90 15.57
N ASP A 357 -19.56 -51.65 15.89
CA ASP A 357 -20.57 -50.66 16.21
C ASP A 357 -20.83 -49.76 14.99
N TYR A 358 -22.09 -49.42 14.75
CA TYR A 358 -22.46 -48.40 13.77
C TYR A 358 -23.45 -47.42 14.41
N GLN A 359 -23.23 -46.14 14.14
CA GLN A 359 -24.11 -45.07 14.59
C GLN A 359 -24.45 -44.18 13.41
N PHE A 360 -25.74 -43.90 13.24
CA PHE A 360 -26.26 -42.94 12.29
C PHE A 360 -27.28 -42.06 13.02
N GLY A 361 -27.14 -40.76 12.89
CA GLY A 361 -27.99 -39.84 13.64
C GLY A 361 -28.00 -38.43 13.07
N ILE A 362 -28.94 -37.65 13.60
CA ILE A 362 -29.04 -36.23 13.32
C ILE A 362 -28.73 -35.49 14.62
N SER A 363 -27.80 -34.54 14.57
CA SER A 363 -27.45 -33.68 15.69
C SER A 363 -28.01 -32.28 15.44
N LEU A 364 -28.85 -31.78 16.34
CA LEU A 364 -29.40 -30.42 16.30
C LEU A 364 -28.87 -29.62 17.48
N ASN A 365 -28.19 -28.51 17.19
CA ASN A 365 -27.85 -27.49 18.17
C ASN A 365 -28.57 -26.18 17.78
N LEU A 366 -29.55 -25.81 18.61
CA LEU A 366 -30.42 -24.64 18.41
C LEU A 366 -30.09 -23.57 19.45
N PRO A 367 -29.34 -22.51 19.10
CA PRO A 367 -29.12 -21.39 20.01
C PRO A 367 -30.43 -20.59 20.17
N VAL A 368 -30.94 -20.47 21.40
CA VAL A 368 -32.26 -19.86 21.66
C VAL A 368 -32.26 -18.36 21.40
N GLU A 369 -31.39 -17.61 22.07
CA GLU A 369 -31.35 -16.15 21.91
C GLU A 369 -30.51 -15.70 20.72
N ASN A 370 -29.34 -16.33 20.55
CA ASN A 370 -28.36 -16.10 19.48
C ASN A 370 -28.05 -14.60 19.23
N GLN A 371 -27.98 -13.80 20.30
CA GLN A 371 -27.88 -12.33 20.19
C GLN A 371 -26.59 -11.90 19.47
N GLN A 372 -25.47 -12.57 19.73
CA GLN A 372 -24.19 -12.27 19.09
C GLN A 372 -24.27 -12.43 17.56
N ALA A 373 -24.77 -13.56 17.05
CA ALA A 373 -24.85 -13.77 15.60
C ALA A 373 -25.83 -12.80 14.92
N LYS A 374 -26.94 -12.45 15.60
CA LYS A 374 -27.87 -11.42 15.13
C LYS A 374 -27.23 -10.04 15.07
N SER A 375 -26.45 -9.66 16.08
CA SER A 375 -25.68 -8.41 16.08
C SER A 375 -24.66 -8.40 14.94
N GLU A 376 -23.86 -9.46 14.78
CA GLU A 376 -22.88 -9.58 13.70
C GLU A 376 -23.54 -9.45 12.31
N TYR A 377 -24.77 -9.95 12.14
CA TYR A 377 -25.54 -9.77 10.90
C TYR A 377 -25.94 -8.30 10.69
N ILE A 378 -26.53 -7.66 11.69
CA ILE A 378 -26.91 -6.24 11.62
C ILE A 378 -25.67 -5.37 11.37
N ASP A 379 -24.56 -5.62 12.05
CA ASP A 379 -23.30 -4.90 11.89
C ASP A 379 -22.76 -5.02 10.46
N SER A 380 -22.93 -6.19 9.82
CA SER A 380 -22.56 -6.37 8.42
C SER A 380 -23.45 -5.58 7.45
N GLU A 381 -24.75 -5.44 7.73
CA GLU A 381 -25.66 -4.60 6.94
C GLU A 381 -25.32 -3.11 7.09
N LEU A 382 -25.10 -2.65 8.33
CA LEU A 382 -24.70 -1.29 8.63
C LEU A 382 -23.32 -0.95 8.01
N SER A 383 -22.41 -1.92 7.96
CA SER A 383 -21.10 -1.75 7.31
C SER A 383 -21.24 -1.55 5.80
N ILE A 384 -22.13 -2.29 5.14
CA ILE A 384 -22.44 -2.09 3.71
C ILE A 384 -23.08 -0.72 3.49
N GLU A 385 -24.02 -0.31 4.34
CA GLU A 385 -24.65 1.01 4.24
C GLU A 385 -23.63 2.14 4.40
N ARG A 386 -22.75 2.06 5.41
CA ARG A 386 -21.65 3.00 5.62
C ARG A 386 -20.75 3.11 4.39
N LEU A 387 -20.34 1.98 3.81
CA LEU A 387 -19.48 1.98 2.63
C LEU A 387 -20.17 2.57 1.39
N ASN A 388 -21.49 2.43 1.28
CA ASN A 388 -22.26 3.11 0.22
C ASN A 388 -22.30 4.64 0.41
N TYR A 389 -22.31 5.15 1.63
CA TYR A 389 -22.15 6.59 1.88
C TYR A 389 -20.73 7.06 1.58
N GLU A 390 -19.71 6.29 1.97
CA GLU A 390 -18.31 6.57 1.63
C GLU A 390 -18.07 6.59 0.11
N LEU A 391 -18.74 5.71 -0.64
CA LEU A 391 -18.74 5.73 -2.11
C LEU A 391 -19.29 7.05 -2.66
N LYS A 392 -20.40 7.55 -2.11
CA LYS A 392 -21.01 8.82 -2.53
C LYS A 392 -20.11 10.00 -2.18
N GLU A 393 -19.53 10.01 -0.99
CA GLU A 393 -18.58 11.04 -0.55
C GLU A 393 -17.34 11.05 -1.46
N THR A 394 -16.72 9.89 -1.67
CA THR A 394 -15.55 9.75 -2.54
C THR A 394 -15.85 10.22 -3.96
N LYS A 395 -17.03 9.87 -4.51
CA LYS A 395 -17.48 10.34 -5.82
C LYS A 395 -17.65 11.86 -5.89
N ASN A 396 -18.20 12.48 -4.84
CA ASN A 396 -18.35 13.93 -4.76
C ASN A 396 -16.98 14.63 -4.66
N ASN A 397 -16.07 14.11 -3.83
CA ASN A 397 -14.70 14.60 -3.69
C ASN A 397 -13.92 14.49 -5.01
N TYR A 398 -14.05 13.35 -5.70
CA TYR A 398 -13.47 13.16 -7.03
C TYR A 398 -13.97 14.21 -8.03
N ARG A 399 -15.30 14.42 -8.11
CA ARG A 399 -15.89 15.41 -9.01
C ARG A 399 -15.42 16.83 -8.70
N SER A 400 -15.40 17.20 -7.42
CA SER A 400 -14.93 18.52 -6.97
C SER A 400 -13.45 18.73 -7.30
N ASN A 401 -12.60 17.74 -6.99
CA ASN A 401 -11.17 17.81 -7.29
C ASN A 401 -10.88 17.87 -8.78
N LEU A 402 -11.55 17.04 -9.58
CA LEU A 402 -11.39 17.05 -11.03
C LEU A 402 -11.81 18.39 -11.64
N ALA A 403 -12.96 18.92 -11.23
CA ALA A 403 -13.44 20.22 -11.67
C ALA A 403 -12.47 21.35 -11.30
N ARG A 404 -11.96 21.34 -10.05
CA ARG A 404 -10.95 22.30 -9.59
C ARG A 404 -9.68 22.23 -10.42
N ILE A 405 -9.13 21.03 -10.66
CA ILE A 405 -7.91 20.88 -11.47
C ILE A 405 -8.14 21.43 -12.88
N LEU A 406 -9.24 21.05 -13.54
CA LEU A 406 -9.54 21.51 -14.90
C LEU A 406 -9.73 23.02 -14.98
N GLU A 407 -10.41 23.63 -14.00
CA GLU A 407 -10.58 25.08 -13.96
C GLU A 407 -9.26 25.81 -13.71
N HIS A 408 -8.40 25.28 -12.83
CA HIS A 408 -7.06 25.83 -12.60
C HIS A 408 -6.17 25.74 -13.84
N ILE A 409 -6.21 24.62 -14.58
CA ILE A 409 -5.46 24.48 -15.84
C ILE A 409 -5.97 25.51 -16.86
N LYS A 410 -7.28 25.69 -16.97
CA LYS A 410 -7.88 26.68 -17.88
C LYS A 410 -7.47 28.11 -17.51
N GLY A 411 -7.61 28.49 -16.25
CA GLY A 411 -7.24 29.82 -15.77
C GLY A 411 -5.75 30.12 -15.95
N LYS A 412 -4.86 29.18 -15.57
CA LYS A 412 -3.41 29.35 -15.76
C LYS A 412 -3.00 29.36 -17.23
N SER A 413 -3.67 28.59 -18.09
CA SER A 413 -3.42 28.63 -19.54
C SER A 413 -3.79 29.98 -20.16
N GLN A 414 -4.85 30.63 -19.67
CA GLN A 414 -5.20 32.00 -20.07
C GLN A 414 -4.20 33.02 -19.52
N MET A 415 -3.82 32.88 -18.24
CA MET A 415 -2.80 33.73 -17.62
C MET A 415 -1.47 33.69 -18.37
N MET A 416 -1.07 32.53 -18.89
CA MET A 416 0.14 32.38 -19.71
C MET A 416 0.12 33.29 -20.94
N ARG A 417 -1.03 33.45 -21.61
CA ARG A 417 -1.16 34.34 -22.78
C ARG A 417 -0.93 35.79 -22.38
N TYR A 418 -1.50 36.24 -21.27
CA TYR A 418 -1.29 37.60 -20.78
C TYR A 418 0.14 37.85 -20.30
N ILE A 419 0.79 36.86 -19.70
CA ILE A 419 2.22 36.95 -19.35
C ILE A 419 3.06 37.11 -20.62
N ASP A 420 2.80 36.32 -21.66
CA ASP A 420 3.52 36.41 -22.94
C ASP A 420 3.31 37.76 -23.63
N GLU A 421 2.07 38.26 -23.67
CA GLU A 421 1.75 39.59 -24.20
C GLU A 421 2.46 40.70 -23.40
N ASN A 422 2.44 40.63 -22.07
CA ASN A 422 3.06 41.65 -21.21
C ASN A 422 4.59 41.66 -21.35
N ILE A 423 5.25 40.49 -21.43
CA ILE A 423 6.68 40.40 -21.71
C ILE A 423 7.02 41.10 -23.04
N SER A 424 6.25 40.84 -24.10
CA SER A 424 6.49 41.47 -25.40
C SER A 424 6.33 43.00 -25.37
N VAL A 425 5.38 43.52 -24.59
CA VAL A 425 5.17 44.96 -24.41
C VAL A 425 6.34 45.57 -23.64
N LEU A 426 6.71 44.97 -22.51
CA LEU A 426 7.80 45.46 -21.66
C LEU A 426 9.16 45.40 -22.37
N GLU A 427 9.43 44.36 -23.18
CA GLU A 427 10.66 44.28 -23.99
C GLU A 427 10.72 45.41 -25.03
N SER A 428 9.60 45.73 -25.69
CA SER A 428 9.54 46.86 -26.62
C SER A 428 9.69 48.22 -25.92
N GLU A 429 9.15 48.36 -24.71
CA GLU A 429 9.31 49.54 -23.87
C GLU A 429 10.78 49.71 -23.46
N TYR A 430 11.41 48.64 -22.96
CA TYR A 430 12.81 48.64 -22.53
C TYR A 430 13.77 49.10 -23.63
N GLU A 431 13.63 48.59 -24.86
CA GLU A 431 14.48 49.02 -25.98
C GLU A 431 14.33 50.53 -26.26
N THR A 432 13.10 51.03 -26.20
CA THR A 432 12.82 52.47 -26.42
C THR A 432 13.40 53.32 -25.29
N GLU A 433 13.28 52.88 -24.04
CA GLU A 433 13.82 53.56 -22.86
C GLU A 433 15.34 53.56 -22.87
N ARG A 434 15.95 52.43 -23.23
CA ARG A 434 17.39 52.25 -23.32
C ARG A 434 18.01 53.23 -24.33
N GLU A 435 17.45 53.33 -25.54
CA GLU A 435 17.91 54.30 -26.54
C GLU A 435 17.85 55.75 -26.04
N LYS A 436 16.77 56.12 -25.33
CA LYS A 436 16.60 57.47 -24.77
C LYS A 436 17.58 57.71 -23.62
N TYR A 437 17.83 56.70 -22.78
CA TYR A 437 18.78 56.77 -21.67
C TYR A 437 20.22 56.94 -22.16
N GLU A 438 20.62 56.19 -23.20
CA GLU A 438 21.94 56.32 -23.83
C GLU A 438 22.17 57.76 -24.33
N ARG A 439 21.14 58.40 -24.90
CA ARG A 439 21.15 59.80 -25.37
C ARG A 439 20.94 60.87 -24.28
N ALA A 440 20.96 60.48 -23.01
CA ALA A 440 20.75 61.37 -21.85
C ALA A 440 19.41 62.13 -21.86
N ARG A 441 18.34 61.47 -22.34
CA ARG A 441 16.97 62.03 -22.43
C ARG A 441 15.96 61.24 -21.58
N PHE A 442 16.45 60.44 -20.63
CA PHE A 442 15.61 59.53 -19.85
C PHE A 442 16.23 59.28 -18.48
N GLU A 443 15.39 59.04 -17.47
CA GLU A 443 15.85 58.78 -16.11
C GLU A 443 16.21 57.30 -15.93
N LEU A 444 17.28 57.01 -15.19
CA LEU A 444 17.76 55.64 -14.95
C LEU A 444 16.70 54.77 -14.24
N GLN A 445 15.91 55.38 -13.37
CA GLN A 445 14.92 54.68 -12.56
C GLN A 445 13.91 53.92 -13.41
N PHE A 446 13.35 54.55 -14.44
CA PHE A 446 12.38 53.91 -15.35
C PHE A 446 13.00 52.71 -16.06
N LEU A 447 14.21 52.86 -16.63
CA LEU A 447 14.92 51.76 -17.30
C LEU A 447 15.16 50.56 -16.36
N LEU A 448 15.58 50.84 -15.12
CA LEU A 448 15.80 49.79 -14.11
C LEU A 448 14.50 49.12 -13.64
N ASP A 449 13.39 49.86 -13.63
CA ASP A 449 12.07 49.33 -13.25
C ASP A 449 11.50 48.46 -14.36
N THR A 450 11.62 48.86 -15.63
CA THR A 450 11.20 48.06 -16.78
C THR A 450 11.99 46.75 -16.87
N GLU A 451 13.32 46.77 -16.71
CA GLU A 451 14.16 45.55 -16.65
C GLU A 451 13.71 44.60 -15.52
N ASN A 452 13.39 45.17 -14.36
CA ASN A 452 12.90 44.41 -13.22
C ASN A 452 11.53 43.77 -13.52
N ASN A 453 10.62 44.52 -14.14
CA ASN A 453 9.29 44.03 -14.54
C ASN A 453 9.41 42.91 -15.57
N ILE A 454 10.29 43.02 -16.57
CA ILE A 454 10.56 41.94 -17.54
C ILE A 454 11.04 40.68 -16.80
N THR A 455 12.01 40.83 -15.90
CA THR A 455 12.56 39.69 -15.15
C THR A 455 11.49 39.06 -14.24
N ASP A 456 10.66 39.88 -13.60
CA ASP A 456 9.57 39.43 -12.76
C ASP A 456 8.51 38.64 -13.55
N GLU A 457 8.17 39.08 -14.76
CA GLU A 457 7.24 38.38 -15.65
C GLU A 457 7.84 37.11 -16.25
N LYS A 458 9.12 37.11 -16.66
CA LYS A 458 9.82 35.90 -17.12
C LYS A 458 9.88 34.84 -16.02
N ARG A 459 10.13 35.23 -14.77
CA ARG A 459 10.00 34.34 -13.60
C ARG A 459 8.58 33.80 -13.48
N ASN A 460 7.57 34.68 -13.54
CA ASN A 460 6.16 34.31 -13.44
C ASN A 460 5.75 33.31 -14.52
N LYS A 461 6.28 33.46 -15.74
CA LYS A 461 6.12 32.52 -16.85
C LYS A 461 6.63 31.13 -16.50
N ILE A 462 7.87 31.02 -16.00
CA ILE A 462 8.47 29.72 -15.62
C ILE A 462 7.65 29.07 -14.49
N ALA A 463 7.27 29.84 -13.47
CA ALA A 463 6.44 29.36 -12.36
C ALA A 463 5.08 28.84 -12.86
N THR A 464 4.39 29.62 -13.68
CA THR A 464 3.08 29.25 -14.22
C THR A 464 3.17 28.02 -15.14
N LYS A 465 4.27 27.86 -15.89
CA LYS A 465 4.54 26.64 -16.67
C LYS A 465 4.66 25.42 -15.76
N ASN A 466 5.46 25.51 -14.69
CA ASN A 466 5.63 24.42 -13.74
C ASN A 466 4.29 24.05 -13.06
N ASP A 467 3.52 25.05 -12.62
CA ASP A 467 2.20 24.82 -12.01
C ASP A 467 1.24 24.08 -12.96
N LEU A 468 1.27 24.40 -14.25
CA LEU A 468 0.46 23.71 -15.26
C LEU A 468 0.89 22.24 -15.41
N ILE A 469 2.20 21.97 -15.40
CA ILE A 469 2.73 20.61 -15.41
C ILE A 469 2.29 19.84 -14.16
N GLU A 470 2.38 20.44 -12.98
CA GLU A 470 1.94 19.80 -11.73
C GLU A 470 0.44 19.47 -11.73
N LEU A 471 -0.40 20.40 -12.19
CA LEU A 471 -1.84 20.17 -12.34
C LEU A 471 -2.15 19.06 -13.34
N TYR A 472 -1.39 18.99 -14.43
CA TYR A 472 -1.51 17.91 -15.41
C TYR A 472 -1.14 16.55 -14.81
N LEU A 473 -0.06 16.49 -14.04
CA LEU A 473 0.35 15.28 -13.32
C LEU A 473 -0.70 14.84 -12.29
N ASP A 474 -1.32 15.77 -11.58
CA ASP A 474 -2.44 15.49 -10.68
C ASP A 474 -3.68 14.98 -11.41
N TYR A 475 -4.02 15.59 -12.55
CA TYR A 475 -5.10 15.09 -13.40
C TYR A 475 -4.85 13.64 -13.82
N MET A 476 -3.64 13.34 -14.29
CA MET A 476 -3.26 11.99 -14.74
C MET A 476 -3.28 10.97 -13.61
N THR A 477 -2.95 11.38 -12.39
CA THR A 477 -2.99 10.51 -11.20
C THR A 477 -4.42 10.28 -10.73
N LEU A 478 -5.26 11.32 -10.76
CA LEU A 478 -6.66 11.26 -10.31
C LEU A 478 -7.55 10.44 -11.26
N THR A 479 -7.32 10.52 -12.56
CA THR A 479 -8.23 9.98 -13.59
C THR A 479 -7.92 8.57 -14.07
N LYS A 480 -6.81 7.97 -13.62
CA LYS A 480 -6.40 6.63 -14.06
C LYS A 480 -6.93 5.49 -13.19
#